data_AF-A0A2K8X0E6-F1
#
_entry.id   AF-A0A2K8X0E6-F1
#
_cell.length_a   1.000
_cell.length_b   1.000
_cell.length_c   1.000
_cell.angle_alpha   90.00
_cell.angle_beta   90.00
_cell.angle_gamma   90.00
#
_symmetry.space_group_name_H-M   'P 1'
#
loop_
_entity.id
_entity.type
_entity.pdbx_description
1 polymer ?
#
loop_
_entity_poly.entity_id
_entity_poly.type
_entity_poly.pdbx_seq_one_letter_code
_entity_poly.pdbx_strand_id
1 'polypeptide(L)'
;MSQQKTYKAYANGIYSEEIDYHEYRSITNSGISDFQGTYGFGYSESEYQLEILYSNNKLYAREIYHPIIDGFFGNTIERILINYSNKEISLTNDISYTLFECFKNSINNKEGDLGIGYIIIEEDNGNETHSLVFHEKINSHIAIDGEFPETSFVKLTIEELKDYPSDTLKIIRNEIFARHGHIFISGGKMEAYFLQKKWYSKTKTITPKDLSTIEKHNIDIIRRLEQN
;
A
#
# COMPACT_ATOMS: atom_id res chain seq x y z
N MET A 1 -25.54 31.37 -23.52
CA MET A 1 -24.08 31.21 -23.71
C MET A 1 -23.81 29.72 -23.66
N SER A 2 -23.04 29.15 -24.61
CA SER A 2 -22.74 27.71 -24.56
C SER A 2 -21.79 27.43 -23.41
N GLN A 3 -22.12 26.45 -22.58
CA GLN A 3 -21.25 25.96 -21.50
C GLN A 3 -19.95 25.44 -22.12
N GLN A 4 -18.81 26.07 -21.81
CA GLN A 4 -17.50 25.61 -22.28
C GLN A 4 -16.92 24.65 -21.25
N LYS A 5 -16.50 23.46 -21.72
CA LYS A 5 -15.82 22.46 -20.90
C LYS A 5 -14.33 22.47 -21.22
N THR A 6 -13.50 22.50 -20.19
CA THR A 6 -12.04 22.43 -20.28
C THR A 6 -11.57 21.19 -19.52
N TYR A 7 -10.58 20.48 -20.05
CA TYR A 7 -10.01 19.28 -19.43
C TYR A 7 -8.52 19.50 -19.21
N LYS A 8 -8.05 19.20 -17.99
CA LYS A 8 -6.65 19.30 -17.57
C LYS A 8 -6.27 18.02 -16.85
N ALA A 9 -5.00 17.67 -16.87
CA ALA A 9 -4.50 16.58 -16.04
C ALA A 9 -3.13 16.95 -15.48
N TYR A 10 -2.81 16.41 -14.30
CA TYR A 10 -1.59 16.70 -13.58
C TYR A 10 -0.98 15.42 -13.02
N ALA A 11 0.32 15.22 -13.26
CA ALA A 11 1.05 14.06 -12.75
C ALA A 11 1.63 14.35 -11.36
N ASN A 12 1.18 13.66 -10.32
CA ASN A 12 1.66 13.82 -8.94
C ASN A 12 1.22 15.10 -8.19
N GLY A 13 0.08 15.71 -8.56
CA GLY A 13 -0.59 16.79 -7.79
C GLY A 13 -1.05 18.00 -8.62
N ILE A 14 -1.97 18.83 -8.14
CA ILE A 14 -2.63 19.92 -8.94
C ILE A 14 -1.67 21.02 -9.46
N TYR A 15 -0.46 21.10 -8.91
CA TYR A 15 0.54 22.11 -9.27
C TYR A 15 1.77 21.51 -9.96
N SER A 16 1.76 20.22 -10.23
CA SER A 16 2.83 19.54 -10.93
C SER A 16 2.74 19.76 -12.45
N GLU A 17 3.47 18.95 -13.21
CA GLU A 17 3.46 19.01 -14.67
C GLU A 17 2.08 18.67 -15.25
N GLU A 18 1.59 19.55 -16.13
CA GLU A 18 0.36 19.35 -16.87
C GLU A 18 0.56 18.26 -17.93
N ILE A 19 -0.29 17.23 -17.87
CA ILE A 19 -0.36 16.12 -18.83
C ILE A 19 -1.69 16.20 -19.61
N ASP A 20 -1.81 15.50 -20.74
CA ASP A 20 -3.05 15.52 -21.52
C ASP A 20 -4.10 14.59 -20.90
N TYR A 21 -5.20 15.17 -20.41
CA TYR A 21 -6.35 14.45 -19.87
C TYR A 21 -6.85 13.33 -20.80
N HIS A 22 -6.80 13.53 -22.12
CA HIS A 22 -7.29 12.57 -23.11
C HIS A 22 -6.33 11.41 -23.36
N GLU A 23 -5.21 11.31 -22.65
CA GLU A 23 -4.29 10.17 -22.68
C GLU A 23 -4.58 9.15 -21.57
N TYR A 24 -5.48 9.48 -20.65
CA TYR A 24 -5.83 8.67 -19.49
C TYR A 24 -7.31 8.29 -19.50
N ARG A 25 -7.61 7.09 -19.00
CA ARG A 25 -9.00 6.66 -18.79
C ARG A 25 -9.13 5.86 -17.51
N SER A 26 -10.29 5.96 -16.86
CA SER A 26 -10.58 5.19 -15.66
C SER A 26 -10.83 3.72 -16.00
N ILE A 27 -10.34 2.83 -15.14
CA ILE A 27 -10.48 1.39 -15.29
C ILE A 27 -11.78 0.96 -14.59
N THR A 28 -12.80 0.63 -15.38
CA THR A 28 -14.14 0.32 -14.86
C THR A 28 -14.30 -1.10 -14.33
N ASN A 29 -13.39 -2.01 -14.65
CA ASN A 29 -13.45 -3.43 -14.28
C ASN A 29 -12.41 -3.84 -13.22
N SER A 30 -11.95 -2.89 -12.41
CA SER A 30 -10.99 -3.15 -11.35
C SER A 30 -11.59 -3.86 -10.13
N GLY A 31 -10.80 -4.73 -9.53
CA GLY A 31 -11.03 -5.34 -8.22
C GLY A 31 -10.18 -4.70 -7.12
N ILE A 32 -10.49 -5.03 -5.87
CA ILE A 32 -9.78 -4.53 -4.68
C ILE A 32 -8.26 -4.78 -4.74
N SER A 33 -7.83 -5.93 -5.25
CA SER A 33 -6.41 -6.30 -5.36
C SER A 33 -5.64 -5.44 -6.35
N ASP A 34 -6.32 -4.85 -7.35
CA ASP A 34 -5.66 -4.08 -8.40
C ASP A 34 -5.09 -2.76 -7.87
N PHE A 35 -5.53 -2.32 -6.68
CA PHE A 35 -4.96 -1.17 -5.99
C PHE A 35 -3.63 -1.49 -5.29
N GLN A 36 -3.20 -2.74 -5.22
CA GLN A 36 -1.87 -3.06 -4.67
C GLN A 36 -0.77 -2.40 -5.49
N GLY A 37 0.18 -1.80 -4.78
CA GLY A 37 1.38 -1.21 -5.37
C GLY A 37 1.96 -0.07 -4.56
N THR A 38 3.04 0.49 -5.08
CA THR A 38 3.68 1.71 -4.61
C THR A 38 3.33 2.83 -5.57
N TYR A 39 2.83 3.94 -5.04
CA TYR A 39 2.41 5.12 -5.80
C TYR A 39 3.23 6.33 -5.40
N GLY A 40 3.69 7.08 -6.40
CA GLY A 40 4.43 8.32 -6.21
C GLY A 40 3.53 9.50 -5.89
N PHE A 41 3.94 10.32 -4.93
CA PHE A 41 3.25 11.56 -4.60
C PHE A 41 4.29 12.68 -4.39
N GLY A 42 4.05 13.87 -4.96
CA GLY A 42 4.95 15.02 -4.87
C GLY A 42 5.71 15.34 -6.16
N TYR A 43 6.45 16.45 -6.16
CA TYR A 43 7.09 17.02 -7.35
C TYR A 43 8.36 16.29 -7.80
N SER A 44 9.03 15.63 -6.86
CA SER A 44 10.08 14.65 -7.13
C SER A 44 9.53 13.34 -6.61
N GLU A 45 9.53 12.29 -7.43
CA GLU A 45 8.96 10.94 -7.19
C GLU A 45 9.50 10.21 -5.93
N SER A 46 10.27 10.92 -5.10
CA SER A 46 11.08 10.45 -3.99
C SER A 46 10.84 11.18 -2.66
N GLU A 47 9.95 12.19 -2.60
CA GLU A 47 9.66 12.84 -1.32
C GLU A 47 8.66 12.03 -0.48
N TYR A 48 7.62 11.49 -1.12
CA TYR A 48 6.54 10.80 -0.43
C TYR A 48 5.93 9.67 -1.29
N GLN A 49 5.74 8.49 -0.69
CA GLN A 49 5.18 7.31 -1.34
C GLN A 49 4.01 6.75 -0.55
N LEU A 50 2.97 6.34 -1.27
CA LEU A 50 1.88 5.52 -0.73
C LEU A 50 2.12 4.07 -1.14
N GLU A 51 2.25 3.18 -0.16
CA GLU A 51 2.25 1.74 -0.42
C GLU A 51 0.92 1.14 0.02
N ILE A 52 0.31 0.37 -0.88
CA ILE A 52 -0.94 -0.37 -0.65
C ILE A 52 -0.64 -1.85 -0.81
N LEU A 53 -0.86 -2.62 0.25
CA LEU A 53 -0.77 -4.07 0.27
C LEU A 53 -2.17 -4.66 0.28
N TYR A 54 -2.44 -5.60 -0.64
CA TYR A 54 -3.62 -6.43 -0.59
C TYR A 54 -3.28 -7.77 0.06
N SER A 55 -3.92 -8.08 1.19
CA SER A 55 -3.72 -9.34 1.90
C SER A 55 -5.01 -9.76 2.59
N ASN A 56 -5.30 -11.06 2.60
CA ASN A 56 -6.45 -11.64 3.32
C ASN A 56 -7.78 -10.90 3.04
N ASN A 57 -8.04 -10.59 1.76
CA ASN A 57 -9.22 -9.85 1.28
C ASN A 57 -9.37 -8.42 1.82
N LYS A 58 -8.28 -7.80 2.29
CA LYS A 58 -8.26 -6.43 2.82
C LYS A 58 -7.11 -5.64 2.23
N LEU A 59 -7.26 -4.32 2.24
CA LEU A 59 -6.18 -3.40 1.95
C LEU A 59 -5.54 -2.91 3.24
N TYR A 60 -4.22 -2.80 3.20
CA TYR A 60 -3.40 -2.15 4.21
C TYR A 60 -2.61 -1.06 3.50
N ALA A 61 -2.59 0.15 4.06
CA ALA A 61 -1.88 1.26 3.48
C ALA A 61 -0.86 1.84 4.47
N ARG A 62 0.27 2.29 3.93
CA ARG A 62 1.24 3.08 4.68
C ARG A 62 1.84 4.16 3.80
N GLU A 63 2.23 5.21 4.47
CA GLU A 63 2.96 6.34 3.91
C GLU A 63 4.42 6.20 4.25
N ILE A 64 5.27 6.50 3.27
CA ILE A 64 6.72 6.57 3.42
C ILE A 64 7.15 7.98 3.05
N TYR A 65 7.71 8.68 4.01
CA TYR A 65 8.31 10.01 3.81
C TYR A 65 9.80 9.93 4.13
N HIS A 66 10.62 10.63 3.34
CA HIS A 66 12.07 10.69 3.49
C HIS A 66 12.53 12.05 4.04
N PRO A 67 12.32 12.35 5.34
CA PRO A 67 12.77 13.60 5.90
C PRO A 67 14.31 13.65 5.92
N ILE A 68 14.86 14.83 5.60
CA ILE A 68 16.22 15.18 5.97
C ILE A 68 16.18 15.62 7.44
N ILE A 69 16.70 14.79 8.34
CA ILE A 69 16.80 15.09 9.78
C ILE A 69 18.29 15.23 10.11
N ASP A 70 18.72 16.43 10.50
CA ASP A 70 20.11 16.72 10.88
C ASP A 70 21.17 16.24 9.87
N GLY A 71 20.86 16.32 8.57
CA GLY A 71 21.75 15.89 7.49
C GLY A 71 21.76 14.39 7.20
N PHE A 72 20.89 13.60 7.86
CA PHE A 72 20.67 12.18 7.58
C PHE A 72 19.31 11.97 6.92
N PHE A 73 19.27 11.06 5.93
CA PHE A 73 18.02 10.56 5.38
C PHE A 73 17.40 9.58 6.37
N GLY A 74 16.28 9.99 6.99
CA GLY A 74 15.42 9.09 7.73
C GLY A 74 14.34 8.50 6.82
N ASN A 75 13.76 7.37 7.23
CA ASN A 75 12.51 6.87 6.65
C ASN A 75 11.45 6.89 7.74
N THR A 76 10.43 7.72 7.56
CA THR A 76 9.24 7.69 8.41
C THR A 76 8.20 6.82 7.72
N ILE A 77 7.70 5.81 8.44
CA ILE A 77 6.66 4.88 7.95
C ILE A 77 5.45 5.02 8.85
N GLU A 78 4.33 5.45 8.29
CA GLU A 78 3.07 5.66 9.02
C GLU A 78 1.93 4.86 8.42
N ARG A 79 1.13 4.20 9.25
CA ARG A 79 -0.06 3.47 8.79
C ARG A 79 -1.15 4.47 8.44
N ILE A 80 -1.80 4.26 7.29
CA ILE A 80 -2.98 5.01 6.86
C ILE A 80 -4.21 4.10 6.85
N LEU A 81 -5.36 4.66 7.21
CA LEU A 81 -6.63 3.96 7.03
C LEU A 81 -7.02 4.03 5.56
N ILE A 82 -7.33 2.86 5.01
CA ILE A 82 -7.76 2.70 3.64
C ILE A 82 -9.08 1.92 3.64
N ASN A 83 -10.06 2.43 2.91
CA ASN A 83 -11.31 1.73 2.67
C ASN A 83 -11.45 1.47 1.18
N TYR A 84 -12.05 0.34 0.82
CA TYR A 84 -12.43 0.04 -0.54
C TYR A 84 -13.94 -0.07 -0.64
N SER A 85 -14.54 0.70 -1.53
CA SER A 85 -15.98 0.64 -1.81
C SER A 85 -16.24 1.15 -3.23
N ASN A 86 -17.24 0.59 -3.92
CA ASN A 86 -17.65 1.07 -5.25
C ASN A 86 -16.51 1.19 -6.28
N LYS A 87 -15.50 0.30 -6.22
CA LYS A 87 -14.30 0.32 -7.08
C LYS A 87 -13.38 1.52 -6.88
N GLU A 88 -13.52 2.18 -5.75
CA GLU A 88 -12.69 3.28 -5.29
C GLU A 88 -11.98 2.90 -3.99
N ILE A 89 -10.81 3.50 -3.77
CA ILE A 89 -10.18 3.53 -2.45
C ILE A 89 -10.34 4.92 -1.85
N SER A 90 -10.67 5.00 -0.57
CA SER A 90 -10.63 6.26 0.18
C SER A 90 -9.57 6.19 1.27
N LEU A 91 -8.81 7.28 1.39
CA LEU A 91 -7.78 7.46 2.42
C LEU A 91 -8.31 8.39 3.53
N THR A 92 -7.55 8.56 4.61
CA THR A 92 -7.93 9.39 5.78
C THR A 92 -8.18 10.87 5.48
N ASN A 93 -7.81 11.35 4.30
CA ASN A 93 -7.99 12.73 3.86
C ASN A 93 -9.30 12.97 3.07
N ASP A 94 -10.23 12.01 3.11
CA ASP A 94 -11.51 12.00 2.39
C ASP A 94 -11.40 12.06 0.85
N ILE A 95 -10.17 11.93 0.30
CA ILE A 95 -9.98 11.79 -1.14
C ILE A 95 -10.24 10.34 -1.53
N SER A 96 -11.11 10.17 -2.52
CA SER A 96 -11.39 8.88 -3.15
C SER A 96 -10.67 8.77 -4.48
N TYR A 97 -9.95 7.67 -4.68
CA TYR A 97 -9.17 7.41 -5.88
C TYR A 97 -9.76 6.23 -6.64
N THR A 98 -9.77 6.36 -7.97
CA THR A 98 -10.04 5.28 -8.91
C THR A 98 -8.74 4.85 -9.59
N LEU A 99 -8.73 3.65 -10.17
CA LEU A 99 -7.62 3.24 -11.03
C LEU A 99 -7.75 3.89 -12.42
N PHE A 100 -6.62 4.35 -12.92
CA PHE A 100 -6.47 4.89 -14.27
C PHE A 100 -5.39 4.13 -15.01
N GLU A 101 -5.51 4.09 -16.33
CA GLU A 101 -4.44 3.71 -17.23
C GLU A 101 -4.13 4.85 -18.21
N CYS A 102 -2.84 5.02 -18.46
CA CYS A 102 -2.33 5.75 -19.60
C CYS A 102 -2.57 4.88 -20.84
N PHE A 103 -3.57 5.20 -21.67
CA PHE A 103 -3.94 4.35 -22.82
C PHE A 103 -3.26 4.78 -24.12
N LYS A 104 -2.42 5.83 -24.05
CA LYS A 104 -1.59 6.34 -25.14
C LYS A 104 -0.37 7.00 -24.53
N ASN A 105 0.81 6.78 -25.11
CA ASN A 105 2.05 7.40 -24.63
C ASN A 105 1.88 8.90 -24.35
N SER A 106 2.24 9.28 -23.12
CA SER A 106 2.27 10.63 -22.58
C SER A 106 3.71 11.11 -22.38
N ILE A 107 3.87 12.30 -21.81
CA ILE A 107 5.20 12.90 -21.53
C ILE A 107 5.95 12.04 -20.51
N ASN A 108 5.27 11.60 -19.44
CA ASN A 108 5.88 10.87 -18.33
C ASN A 108 5.48 9.39 -18.26
N ASN A 109 4.40 9.00 -18.93
CA ASN A 109 3.85 7.64 -18.85
C ASN A 109 3.73 7.00 -20.22
N LYS A 110 3.96 5.69 -20.29
CA LYS A 110 3.80 4.86 -21.49
C LYS A 110 2.40 4.29 -21.55
N GLU A 111 1.99 3.93 -22.77
CA GLU A 111 0.78 3.14 -22.96
C GLU A 111 0.82 1.85 -22.13
N GLY A 112 -0.21 1.66 -21.30
CA GLY A 112 -0.36 0.56 -20.35
C GLY A 112 0.09 0.87 -18.93
N ASP A 113 0.73 2.02 -18.67
CA ASP A 113 1.09 2.42 -17.32
C ASP A 113 -0.17 2.68 -16.49
N LEU A 114 -0.15 2.17 -15.26
CA LEU A 114 -1.27 2.22 -14.33
C LEU A 114 -1.01 3.27 -13.25
N GLY A 115 -2.07 3.77 -12.65
CA GLY A 115 -1.98 4.65 -11.49
C GLY A 115 -3.31 4.80 -10.80
N ILE A 116 -3.31 5.52 -9.70
CA ILE A 116 -4.54 5.97 -9.03
C ILE A 116 -4.76 7.44 -9.32
N GLY A 117 -6.01 7.87 -9.39
CA GLY A 117 -6.32 9.27 -9.63
C GLY A 117 -7.72 9.66 -9.23
N TYR A 118 -7.95 10.96 -9.20
CA TYR A 118 -9.25 11.56 -8.91
C TYR A 118 -9.49 12.76 -9.83
N ILE A 119 -10.77 13.08 -10.06
CA ILE A 119 -11.19 14.18 -10.93
C ILE A 119 -11.78 15.28 -10.06
N ILE A 120 -11.30 16.50 -10.26
CA ILE A 120 -11.83 17.72 -9.66
C ILE A 120 -12.65 18.43 -10.73
N ILE A 121 -13.88 18.82 -10.40
CA ILE A 121 -14.74 19.60 -11.29
C ILE A 121 -14.95 20.97 -10.67
N GLU A 122 -14.49 22.01 -11.36
CA GLU A 122 -14.64 23.41 -10.96
C GLU A 122 -15.56 24.13 -11.93
N GLU A 123 -16.54 24.87 -11.41
CA GLU A 123 -17.43 25.69 -12.22
C GLU A 123 -17.17 27.19 -11.98
N ASP A 124 -16.91 27.95 -13.05
CA ASP A 124 -16.77 29.40 -12.98
C ASP A 124 -17.50 30.08 -14.16
N ASN A 125 -18.39 31.01 -13.84
CA ASN A 125 -19.15 31.81 -14.81
C ASN A 125 -19.83 30.99 -15.93
N GLY A 126 -20.29 29.77 -15.62
CA GLY A 126 -20.93 28.86 -16.58
C GLY A 126 -19.96 28.04 -17.44
N ASN A 127 -18.67 28.07 -17.12
CA ASN A 127 -17.66 27.16 -17.66
C ASN A 127 -17.31 26.09 -16.63
N GLU A 128 -16.98 24.90 -17.10
CA GLU A 128 -16.66 23.74 -16.26
C GLU A 128 -15.24 23.26 -16.58
N THR A 129 -14.40 23.10 -15.57
CA THR A 129 -13.04 22.57 -15.70
C THR A 129 -12.94 21.23 -15.00
N HIS A 130 -12.53 20.20 -15.74
CA HIS A 130 -12.28 18.85 -15.24
C HIS A 130 -10.78 18.64 -15.11
N SER A 131 -10.28 18.50 -13.90
CA SER A 131 -8.86 18.30 -13.61
C SER A 131 -8.61 16.90 -13.08
N LEU A 132 -7.92 16.05 -13.83
CA LEU A 132 -7.41 14.76 -13.34
C LEU A 132 -6.12 14.98 -12.55
N VAL A 133 -6.05 14.43 -11.34
CA VAL A 133 -4.80 14.27 -10.61
C VAL A 133 -4.43 12.79 -10.66
N PHE A 134 -3.32 12.47 -11.32
CA PHE A 134 -2.86 11.11 -11.55
C PHE A 134 -1.58 10.83 -10.74
N HIS A 135 -1.54 9.69 -10.06
CA HIS A 135 -0.40 9.20 -9.30
C HIS A 135 0.04 7.87 -9.89
N GLU A 136 1.23 7.86 -10.51
CA GLU A 136 1.76 6.68 -11.18
C GLU A 136 2.00 5.53 -10.18
N LYS A 137 1.68 4.31 -10.63
CA LYS A 137 2.09 3.08 -9.96
C LYS A 137 3.53 2.74 -10.34
N ILE A 138 4.46 3.09 -9.45
CA ILE A 138 5.89 2.84 -9.59
C ILE A 138 6.21 1.34 -9.51
N ASN A 139 5.52 0.62 -8.63
CA ASN A 139 5.70 -0.82 -8.45
C ASN A 139 4.34 -1.49 -8.23
N SER A 140 4.09 -2.59 -8.94
CA SER A 140 2.86 -3.39 -8.82
C SER A 140 2.89 -4.42 -7.68
N HIS A 141 4.07 -4.73 -7.13
CA HIS A 141 4.24 -5.78 -6.15
C HIS A 141 5.04 -5.30 -4.93
N ILE A 142 4.46 -5.50 -3.75
CA ILE A 142 5.16 -5.35 -2.46
C ILE A 142 5.67 -6.74 -2.06
N ALA A 143 6.99 -6.93 -2.12
CA ALA A 143 7.61 -8.22 -1.86
C ALA A 143 7.75 -8.48 -0.35
N ILE A 144 6.69 -9.01 0.26
CA ILE A 144 6.72 -9.53 1.64
C ILE A 144 6.21 -10.97 1.61
N ASP A 145 7.08 -11.90 1.98
CA ASP A 145 6.74 -13.32 1.99
C ASP A 145 5.76 -13.68 3.11
N GLY A 146 4.97 -14.72 2.86
CA GLY A 146 4.06 -15.30 3.84
C GLY A 146 2.57 -15.17 3.49
N GLU A 147 1.73 -15.76 4.32
CA GLU A 147 0.27 -15.71 4.23
C GLU A 147 -0.31 -14.49 4.96
N PHE A 148 0.49 -13.88 5.84
CA PHE A 148 0.14 -12.69 6.62
C PHE A 148 1.22 -11.60 6.45
N PRO A 149 1.49 -11.16 5.20
CA PRO A 149 2.49 -10.12 4.91
C PRO A 149 2.21 -8.79 5.64
N GLU A 150 0.94 -8.50 5.94
CA GLU A 150 0.51 -7.32 6.66
C GLU A 150 1.18 -7.15 8.04
N THR A 151 1.60 -8.27 8.65
CA THR A 151 2.24 -8.29 9.97
C THR A 151 3.67 -7.73 10.00
N SER A 152 4.32 -7.59 8.84
CA SER A 152 5.57 -6.81 8.70
C SER A 152 5.35 -5.51 7.94
N PHE A 153 4.13 -5.23 7.48
CA PHE A 153 3.81 -4.08 6.66
C PHE A 153 3.28 -2.89 7.46
N VAL A 154 2.30 -3.12 8.36
CA VAL A 154 1.66 -2.09 9.20
C VAL A 154 1.45 -2.56 10.63
N LYS A 155 1.33 -1.61 11.57
CA LYS A 155 0.89 -1.89 12.94
C LYS A 155 -0.59 -2.27 12.95
N LEU A 156 -0.89 -3.54 13.18
CA LEU A 156 -2.24 -4.09 13.27
C LEU A 156 -2.94 -3.69 14.57
N THR A 157 -4.26 -3.78 14.55
CA THR A 157 -5.14 -3.54 15.68
C THR A 157 -5.63 -4.87 16.26
N ILE A 158 -6.16 -4.83 17.49
CA ILE A 158 -6.80 -5.99 18.13
C ILE A 158 -7.98 -6.49 17.28
N GLU A 159 -8.79 -5.57 16.75
CA GLU A 159 -9.97 -5.88 15.94
C GLU A 159 -9.63 -6.66 14.66
N GLU A 160 -8.47 -6.42 14.07
CA GLU A 160 -8.01 -7.13 12.88
C GLU A 160 -7.52 -8.55 13.16
N LEU A 161 -7.24 -8.87 14.44
CA LEU A 161 -6.62 -10.12 14.85
C LEU A 161 -7.50 -11.00 15.75
N LYS A 162 -8.50 -10.40 16.43
CA LYS A 162 -9.28 -11.07 17.49
C LYS A 162 -10.10 -12.28 17.02
N ASP A 163 -10.45 -12.32 15.74
CA ASP A 163 -11.29 -13.38 15.17
C ASP A 163 -10.46 -14.60 14.72
N TYR A 164 -9.13 -14.51 14.73
CA TYR A 164 -8.27 -15.66 14.43
C TYR A 164 -8.22 -16.65 15.61
N PRO A 165 -8.33 -17.96 15.36
CA PRO A 165 -8.10 -18.97 16.40
C PRO A 165 -6.68 -18.89 16.99
N SER A 166 -6.52 -19.26 18.27
CA SER A 166 -5.22 -19.25 18.97
C SER A 166 -4.11 -20.00 18.23
N ASP A 167 -4.42 -21.12 17.57
CA ASP A 167 -3.43 -21.86 16.78
C ASP A 167 -3.04 -21.14 15.49
N THR A 168 -3.97 -20.41 14.85
CA THR A 168 -3.67 -19.54 13.71
C THR A 168 -2.84 -18.32 14.16
N LEU A 169 -3.18 -17.71 15.29
CA LEU A 169 -2.40 -16.62 15.88
C LEU A 169 -0.93 -17.03 16.13
N LYS A 170 -0.68 -18.26 16.58
CA LYS A 170 0.69 -18.80 16.68
C LYS A 170 1.38 -18.86 15.34
N ILE A 171 0.70 -19.28 14.27
CA ILE A 171 1.27 -19.29 12.91
C ILE A 171 1.60 -17.86 12.47
N ILE A 172 0.65 -16.92 12.60
CA ILE A 172 0.82 -15.50 12.26
C ILE A 172 2.04 -14.91 12.99
N ARG A 173 2.15 -15.14 14.30
CA ARG A 173 3.30 -14.67 15.10
C ARG A 173 4.62 -15.28 14.63
N ASN A 174 4.65 -16.59 14.37
CA ASN A 174 5.88 -17.27 13.97
C ASN A 174 6.25 -16.97 12.51
N GLU A 175 5.32 -16.57 11.65
CA GLU A 175 5.61 -16.15 10.27
C GLU A 175 6.52 -14.92 10.25
N ILE A 176 6.31 -13.98 11.17
CA ILE A 176 7.22 -12.83 11.36
C ILE A 176 8.66 -13.32 11.59
N PHE A 177 8.87 -14.28 12.47
CA PHE A 177 10.20 -14.85 12.72
C PHE A 177 10.72 -15.65 11.52
N ALA A 178 9.84 -16.38 10.84
CA ALA A 178 10.18 -17.18 9.68
C ALA A 178 10.69 -16.31 8.52
N ARG A 179 10.10 -15.12 8.28
CA ARG A 179 10.56 -14.17 7.25
C ARG A 179 12.03 -13.76 7.42
N HIS A 180 12.51 -13.71 8.67
CA HIS A 180 13.92 -13.42 8.98
C HIS A 180 14.80 -14.67 9.02
N GLY A 181 14.24 -15.85 8.72
CA GLY A 181 14.93 -17.14 8.70
C GLY A 181 15.16 -17.76 10.08
N HIS A 182 14.28 -17.49 11.05
CA HIS A 182 14.38 -18.04 12.40
C HIS A 182 14.47 -19.57 12.41
N ILE A 183 15.43 -20.11 13.16
CA ILE A 183 15.57 -21.55 13.38
C ILE A 183 14.57 -22.02 14.44
N PHE A 184 13.46 -22.61 14.02
CA PHE A 184 12.48 -23.22 14.93
C PHE A 184 13.02 -24.50 15.58
N ILE A 185 12.37 -24.93 16.68
CA ILE A 185 12.70 -26.16 17.39
C ILE A 185 12.59 -27.36 16.44
N SER A 186 13.66 -28.15 16.37
CA SER A 186 13.74 -29.36 15.54
C SER A 186 12.63 -30.35 15.88
N GLY A 187 11.89 -30.80 14.87
CA GLY A 187 10.72 -31.67 15.01
C GLY A 187 9.46 -30.97 15.55
N GLY A 188 9.52 -29.66 15.78
CA GLY A 188 8.40 -28.88 16.30
C GLY A 188 7.37 -28.52 15.22
N LYS A 189 6.15 -28.18 15.66
CA LYS A 189 5.04 -27.81 14.76
C LYS A 189 5.38 -26.66 13.81
N MET A 190 6.06 -25.62 14.31
CA MET A 190 6.41 -24.44 13.51
C MET A 190 7.50 -24.75 12.48
N GLU A 191 8.49 -25.57 12.84
CA GLU A 191 9.50 -26.03 11.88
C GLU A 191 8.84 -26.83 10.75
N ALA A 192 8.00 -27.81 11.10
CA ALA A 192 7.28 -28.62 10.14
C ALA A 192 6.36 -27.79 9.23
N TYR A 193 5.75 -26.73 9.78
CA TYR A 193 4.91 -25.80 9.02
C TYR A 193 5.72 -24.96 8.02
N PHE A 194 6.76 -24.27 8.49
CA PHE A 194 7.50 -23.32 7.65
C PHE A 194 8.45 -23.99 6.66
N LEU A 195 8.96 -25.20 6.95
CA LEU A 195 9.74 -25.98 5.97
C LEU A 195 8.97 -26.31 4.69
N GLN A 196 7.63 -26.24 4.71
CA GLN A 196 6.80 -26.43 3.53
C GLN A 196 6.65 -25.16 2.68
N LYS A 197 7.08 -23.99 3.19
CA LYS A 197 6.97 -22.71 2.51
C LYS A 197 8.23 -22.47 1.68
N LYS A 198 8.07 -22.24 0.36
CA LYS A 198 9.20 -22.08 -0.58
C LYS A 198 10.13 -20.90 -0.24
N TRP A 199 9.59 -19.85 0.36
CA TRP A 199 10.31 -18.64 0.74
C TRP A 199 11.08 -18.79 2.06
N TYR A 200 10.78 -19.81 2.87
CA TYR A 200 11.40 -19.97 4.17
C TYR A 200 12.71 -20.75 4.08
N SER A 201 13.76 -20.20 4.69
CA SER A 201 15.03 -20.89 4.88
C SER A 201 15.59 -20.60 6.27
N LYS A 202 16.17 -21.60 6.93
CA LYS A 202 16.80 -21.47 8.25
C LYS A 202 18.12 -20.74 8.12
N THR A 203 18.27 -19.59 8.77
CA THR A 203 19.49 -18.77 8.71
C THR A 203 20.10 -18.56 10.10
N LYS A 204 19.35 -18.01 11.04
CA LYS A 204 19.83 -17.66 12.39
C LYS A 204 18.72 -17.71 13.43
N THR A 205 19.08 -17.68 14.70
CA THR A 205 18.09 -17.48 15.77
C THR A 205 17.72 -16.00 15.84
N ILE A 206 16.50 -15.70 15.42
CA ILE A 206 15.92 -14.35 15.48
C ILE A 206 15.48 -14.01 16.90
N THR A 207 15.89 -12.84 17.35
CA THR A 207 15.50 -12.26 18.64
C THR A 207 14.64 -11.02 18.41
N PRO A 208 13.94 -10.49 19.43
CA PRO A 208 13.22 -9.23 19.28
C PRO A 208 14.09 -8.07 18.78
N LYS A 209 15.42 -8.09 18.96
CA LYS A 209 16.30 -7.01 18.46
C LYS A 209 16.40 -6.97 16.93
N ASP A 210 16.21 -8.11 16.28
CA ASP A 210 16.27 -8.25 14.82
C ASP A 210 14.98 -7.76 14.12
N LEU A 211 13.91 -7.49 14.90
CA LEU A 211 12.59 -7.17 14.36
C LEU A 211 12.35 -5.67 14.27
N SER A 212 11.58 -5.28 13.26
CA SER A 212 11.09 -3.91 13.10
C SER A 212 10.14 -3.50 14.23
N THR A 213 9.90 -2.19 14.36
CA THR A 213 8.93 -1.64 15.32
C THR A 213 7.51 -2.11 15.03
N ILE A 214 7.15 -2.29 13.76
CA ILE A 214 5.87 -2.84 13.30
C ILE A 214 5.70 -4.29 13.79
N GLU A 215 6.69 -5.13 13.51
CA GLU A 215 6.65 -6.56 13.89
C GLU A 215 6.59 -6.76 15.40
N LYS A 216 7.37 -5.98 16.16
CA LYS A 216 7.32 -6.01 17.64
C LYS A 216 5.93 -5.69 18.17
N HIS A 217 5.31 -4.63 17.65
CA HIS A 217 3.95 -4.23 17.99
C HIS A 217 2.96 -5.35 17.69
N ASN A 218 3.03 -5.93 16.49
CA ASN A 218 2.12 -7.01 16.08
C ASN A 218 2.29 -8.26 16.92
N ILE A 219 3.53 -8.67 17.24
CA ILE A 219 3.81 -9.80 18.13
C ILE A 219 3.19 -9.58 19.51
N ASP A 220 3.29 -8.38 20.07
CA ASP A 220 2.74 -8.09 21.40
C ASP A 220 1.21 -8.24 21.42
N ILE A 221 0.50 -7.69 20.44
CA ILE A 221 -0.95 -7.85 20.31
C ILE A 221 -1.32 -9.33 20.14
N ILE A 222 -0.64 -10.04 19.24
CA ILE A 222 -0.92 -11.46 18.97
C ILE A 222 -0.74 -12.29 20.24
N ARG A 223 0.34 -12.07 21.00
CA ARG A 223 0.59 -12.82 22.25
C ARG A 223 -0.48 -12.60 23.31
N ARG A 224 -1.07 -11.40 23.37
CA ARG A 224 -2.19 -11.11 24.28
C ARG A 224 -3.45 -11.87 23.86
N LEU A 225 -3.71 -11.94 22.56
CA LEU A 225 -4.84 -12.69 22.01
C LEU A 225 -4.68 -14.21 22.11
N GLU A 226 -3.46 -14.75 22.03
CA GLU A 226 -3.16 -16.18 22.23
C GLU A 226 -3.52 -16.68 23.64
N GLN A 227 -3.57 -15.79 24.64
CA GLN A 227 -3.75 -16.08 26.06
C GLN A 227 -5.21 -15.94 26.54
N ASN A 228 -6.08 -15.40 25.69
CA ASN A 228 -7.53 -15.27 25.94
C ASN A 228 -8.26 -16.53 25.47
#